data_AF-A0A9D6R046-F1
#
_entry.id   AF-A0A9D6R046-F1
#
_cell.length_a   1.000
_cell.length_b   1.000
_cell.length_c   1.000
_cell.angle_alpha   90.00
_cell.angle_beta   90.00
_cell.angle_gamma   90.00
#
_symmetry.space_group_name_H-M   'P 1'
#
loop_
_entity.id
_entity.type
_entity.pdbx_description
1 polymer ?
#
loop_
_entity_poly.entity_id
_entity_poly.type
_entity_poly.pdbx_seq_one_letter_code
_entity_poly.pdbx_strand_id
1 'polypeptide(L)'
;MKRFEEIPHTADWSFRAYGANLRELFANAAHALFEMQGARAAENAQPITRRLHVDAIDREALLVNWLNELLFMQEKYREVYREFQIATLSSTKLAAKIIGKPRTKMDKLIKAVTFHNLQIVQTQNGWE
;
A
#
# COMPACT_ATOMS: atom_id res chain seq x y z
N MET A 1 -17.30 1.33 4.06
CA MET A 1 -16.43 1.48 5.25
C MET A 1 -15.26 2.38 4.91
N LYS A 2 -14.68 3.08 5.89
CA LYS A 2 -13.50 3.93 5.71
C LYS A 2 -12.29 3.03 5.36
N ARG A 3 -11.48 3.42 4.36
CA ARG A 3 -10.31 2.62 3.95
C ARG A 3 -9.10 2.87 4.83
N PHE A 4 -8.86 4.14 5.19
CA PHE A 4 -7.77 4.54 6.08
C PHE A 4 -8.03 5.94 6.66
N GLU A 5 -7.20 6.34 7.62
CA GLU A 5 -7.08 7.72 8.11
C GLU A 5 -5.62 8.10 8.38
N GLU A 6 -5.25 9.34 8.09
CA GLU A 6 -3.96 9.90 8.48
C GLU A 6 -3.97 10.18 9.99
N ILE A 7 -2.90 9.76 10.67
CA ILE A 7 -2.67 10.03 12.09
C ILE A 7 -1.69 11.20 12.18
N PRO A 8 -2.07 12.34 12.79
CA PRO A 8 -1.17 13.47 12.98
C PRO A 8 0.06 13.03 13.77
N HIS A 9 1.24 13.29 13.22
CA HIS A 9 2.50 13.00 13.87
C HIS A 9 3.54 14.08 13.51
N THR A 10 4.44 14.36 14.45
CA THR A 10 5.25 15.60 14.45
C THR A 10 6.49 15.55 13.57
N ALA A 11 6.92 14.35 13.14
CA ALA A 11 8.13 14.16 12.34
C ALA A 11 7.89 13.26 11.11
N ASP A 12 7.34 12.07 11.33
CA ASP A 12 6.94 11.14 10.28
C ASP A 12 5.45 11.19 9.98
N TRP A 13 5.04 10.68 8.82
CA TRP A 13 3.63 10.46 8.54
C TRP A 13 3.21 9.07 8.99
N SER A 14 2.02 8.98 9.58
CA SER A 14 1.41 7.72 10.03
C SER A 14 -0.01 7.64 9.50
N PHE A 15 -0.49 6.44 9.25
CA PHE A 15 -1.88 6.20 8.90
C PHE A 15 -2.36 4.91 9.54
N ARG A 16 -3.67 4.83 9.77
CA ARG A 16 -4.37 3.59 10.11
C ARG A 16 -5.17 3.15 8.90
N ALA A 17 -4.95 1.94 8.42
CA ALA A 17 -5.78 1.34 7.37
C ALA A 17 -6.79 0.38 7.99
N TYR A 18 -7.83 0.03 7.24
CA TYR A 18 -8.87 -0.90 7.71
C TYR A 18 -9.19 -1.92 6.62
N GLY A 19 -9.76 -3.05 6.99
CA GLY A 19 -10.38 -3.99 6.06
C GLY A 19 -11.26 -5.01 6.76
N ALA A 20 -12.30 -5.52 6.07
CA ALA A 20 -13.13 -6.59 6.61
C ALA A 20 -12.34 -7.91 6.77
N ASN A 21 -11.22 -8.04 6.05
CA ASN A 21 -10.27 -9.13 6.16
C ASN A 21 -8.84 -8.63 5.88
N LEU A 22 -7.83 -9.47 6.15
CA LEU A 22 -6.42 -9.13 5.95
C LEU A 22 -6.07 -8.71 4.51
N ARG A 23 -6.72 -9.28 3.49
CA ARG A 23 -6.45 -8.89 2.09
C ARG A 23 -6.93 -7.47 1.84
N GLU A 24 -8.11 -7.13 2.34
CA GLU A 24 -8.63 -5.78 2.24
C GLU A 24 -7.77 -4.79 3.02
N LEU A 25 -7.27 -5.15 4.21
CA LEU A 25 -6.34 -4.31 4.97
C LEU A 25 -5.08 -3.99 4.15
N PHE A 26 -4.41 -5.01 3.58
CA PHE A 26 -3.19 -4.82 2.79
C PHE A 26 -3.43 -4.02 1.50
N ALA A 27 -4.58 -4.19 0.86
CA ALA A 27 -4.97 -3.39 -0.29
C ALA A 27 -5.25 -1.93 0.11
N ASN A 28 -5.95 -1.70 1.22
CA ASN A 28 -6.26 -0.35 1.71
C ASN A 28 -5.03 0.37 2.24
N ALA A 29 -4.06 -0.33 2.83
CA ALA A 29 -2.77 0.24 3.17
C ALA A 29 -1.98 0.69 1.92
N ALA A 30 -2.03 -0.09 0.83
CA ALA A 30 -1.46 0.31 -0.45
C ALA A 30 -2.17 1.54 -1.06
N HIS A 31 -3.50 1.63 -0.93
CA HIS A 31 -4.24 2.83 -1.32
C HIS A 31 -3.80 4.05 -0.50
N ALA A 32 -3.71 3.91 0.82
CA ALA A 32 -3.30 4.96 1.74
C ALA A 32 -1.93 5.53 1.35
N LEU A 33 -0.96 4.66 1.02
CA LEU A 33 0.38 5.07 0.59
C LEU A 33 0.36 6.08 -0.57
N PHE A 34 -0.35 5.77 -1.65
CA PHE A 34 -0.39 6.64 -2.83
C PHE A 34 -1.27 7.89 -2.63
N GLU A 35 -2.31 7.79 -1.80
CA GLU A 35 -3.14 8.93 -1.45
C GLU A 35 -2.38 9.93 -0.57
N MET A 36 -1.64 9.46 0.43
CA MET A 36 -0.80 10.29 1.29
C MET A 36 0.30 11.02 0.51
N GLN A 37 0.85 10.39 -0.54
CA GLN A 37 1.80 11.05 -1.44
C GLN A 37 1.15 12.14 -2.32
N GLY A 38 -0.18 12.20 -2.40
CA GLY A 38 -0.87 13.03 -3.39
C GLY A 38 -0.52 12.61 -4.83
N ALA A 39 -0.21 11.34 -5.06
CA ALA A 39 0.27 10.85 -6.35
C ALA A 39 -0.87 10.85 -7.39
N ARG A 40 -0.65 11.48 -8.55
CA ARG A 40 -1.65 11.60 -9.63
C ARG A 40 -1.25 10.79 -10.85
N ALA A 41 -2.25 10.14 -11.44
CA ALA A 41 -2.13 9.36 -12.67
C ALA A 41 -2.42 10.25 -13.89
N ALA A 42 -1.87 9.88 -15.04
CA ALA A 42 -2.33 10.42 -16.32
C ALA A 42 -3.76 9.93 -16.61
N GLU A 43 -4.71 10.85 -16.82
CA GLU A 43 -6.14 10.52 -16.96
C GLU A 43 -6.42 9.61 -18.17
N ASN A 44 -5.85 9.94 -19.34
CA ASN A 44 -6.11 9.26 -20.61
C ASN A 44 -5.07 8.19 -20.98
N ALA A 45 -4.19 7.81 -20.06
CA ALA A 45 -3.22 6.74 -20.32
C ALA A 45 -3.87 5.36 -20.21
N GLN A 46 -3.38 4.43 -21.05
CA GLN A 46 -3.74 3.01 -20.95
C GLN A 46 -3.31 2.44 -19.60
N PRO A 47 -4.10 1.53 -19.00
CA PRO A 47 -3.76 0.91 -17.72
C PRO A 47 -2.53 0.02 -17.86
N ILE A 48 -1.64 0.10 -16.88
CA ILE A 48 -0.44 -0.73 -16.76
C ILE A 48 -0.70 -1.77 -15.68
N THR A 49 -0.51 -3.04 -16.02
CA THR A 49 -0.67 -4.17 -15.10
C THR A 49 0.68 -4.75 -14.74
N ARG A 50 0.90 -5.01 -13.45
CA ARG A 50 2.08 -5.73 -12.96
C ARG A 50 1.70 -6.83 -11.97
N ARG A 51 2.54 -7.86 -11.89
CA ARG A 51 2.43 -8.92 -10.89
C ARG A 51 3.59 -8.82 -9.93
N LEU A 52 3.29 -8.84 -8.64
CA LEU A 52 4.28 -8.77 -7.57
C LEU A 52 4.17 -10.00 -6.68
N HIS A 53 5.32 -10.46 -6.21
CA HIS A 53 5.45 -11.48 -5.17
C HIS A 53 6.36 -10.90 -4.09
N VAL A 54 5.91 -10.99 -2.84
CA VAL A 54 6.64 -10.49 -1.69
C VAL A 54 6.69 -11.60 -0.65
N ASP A 55 7.88 -11.87 -0.14
CA ASP A 55 8.13 -12.78 0.96
C ASP A 55 8.64 -11.99 2.18
N ALA A 56 8.33 -12.48 3.38
CA ALA A 56 8.79 -11.91 4.64
C ALA A 56 8.82 -12.97 5.75
N ILE A 57 9.39 -12.61 6.90
CA ILE A 57 9.53 -13.50 8.06
C ILE A 57 8.23 -13.63 8.87
N ASP A 58 7.39 -12.59 8.83
CA ASP A 58 6.11 -12.49 9.52
C ASP A 58 5.18 -11.49 8.82
N ARG A 59 4.00 -11.25 9.39
CA ARG A 59 2.94 -10.47 8.76
C ARG A 59 3.26 -8.98 8.73
N GLU A 60 3.84 -8.49 9.82
CA GLU A 60 4.32 -7.12 9.98
C GLU A 60 5.38 -6.80 8.93
N ALA A 61 6.40 -7.65 8.82
CA ALA A 61 7.43 -7.54 7.80
C ALA A 61 6.85 -7.69 6.39
N LEU A 62 5.83 -8.53 6.20
CA LEU A 62 5.15 -8.68 4.92
C LEU A 62 4.46 -7.37 4.49
N LEU A 63 3.80 -6.68 5.42
CA LEU A 63 3.16 -5.39 5.12
C LEU A 63 4.20 -4.32 4.78
N VAL A 64 5.29 -4.24 5.55
CA VAL A 64 6.39 -3.30 5.29
C VAL A 64 7.03 -3.58 3.92
N ASN A 65 7.36 -4.83 3.62
CA ASN A 65 7.95 -5.22 2.34
C ASN A 65 6.98 -4.95 1.18
N TRP A 66 5.70 -5.21 1.37
CA TRP A 66 4.66 -4.94 0.36
C TRP A 66 4.60 -3.45 0.00
N LEU A 67 4.53 -2.57 0.99
CA LEU A 67 4.43 -1.14 0.74
C LEU A 67 5.75 -0.57 0.18
N ASN A 68 6.90 -1.08 0.62
CA ASN A 68 8.20 -0.70 0.05
C ASN A 68 8.38 -1.19 -1.40
N GLU A 69 7.90 -2.38 -1.74
CA GLU A 69 7.90 -2.86 -3.13
C GLU A 69 7.06 -1.93 -4.02
N LEU A 70 5.90 -1.49 -3.55
CA LEU A 70 5.08 -0.51 -4.27
C LEU A 70 5.80 0.84 -4.48
N LEU A 71 6.50 1.34 -3.46
CA LEU A 71 7.34 2.53 -3.58
C LEU A 71 8.46 2.34 -4.61
N PHE A 72 9.14 1.20 -4.58
CA PHE A 72 10.18 0.84 -5.54
C PHE A 72 9.63 0.82 -6.97
N MET A 73 8.48 0.19 -7.18
CA MET A 73 7.83 0.11 -8.49
C MET A 73 7.39 1.49 -8.99
N GLN A 74 6.87 2.34 -8.10
CA GLN A 74 6.55 3.73 -8.42
C GLN A 74 7.80 4.51 -8.87
N GLU A 75 8.91 4.39 -8.15
CA GLU A 75 10.12 5.15 -8.46
C GLU A 75 10.77 4.66 -9.76
N LYS A 76 10.93 3.34 -9.89
CA LYS A 76 11.56 2.69 -11.04
C LYS A 76 10.82 2.95 -12.34
N TYR A 77 9.49 2.83 -12.34
CA TYR A 77 8.69 2.92 -13.56
C TYR A 77 7.97 4.25 -13.74
N ARG A 78 8.05 5.16 -12.76
CA ARG A 78 7.31 6.43 -12.77
C ARG A 78 5.80 6.20 -12.91
N GLU A 79 5.27 5.26 -12.14
CA GLU A 79 3.86 4.83 -12.17
C GLU A 79 3.18 5.08 -10.82
N VAL A 80 1.85 5.16 -10.83
CA VAL A 80 1.02 5.17 -9.62
C VAL A 80 -0.05 4.10 -9.76
N TYR A 81 -0.23 3.30 -8.71
CA TYR A 81 -1.16 2.17 -8.71
C TYR A 81 -2.44 2.51 -7.94
N ARG A 82 -3.57 2.05 -8.47
CA ARG A 82 -4.90 2.37 -7.96
C ARG A 82 -5.78 1.15 -7.75
N GLU A 83 -5.38 -0.03 -8.22
CA GLU A 83 -6.08 -1.28 -7.91
C GLU A 83 -5.09 -2.34 -7.48
N PHE A 84 -5.43 -3.05 -6.40
CA PHE A 84 -4.60 -4.07 -5.77
C PHE A 84 -5.40 -5.36 -5.62
N GLN A 85 -5.15 -6.30 -6.51
CA GLN A 85 -5.83 -7.60 -6.54
C GLN A 85 -4.93 -8.64 -5.89
N ILE A 86 -5.10 -8.86 -4.59
CA ILE A 86 -4.30 -9.83 -3.81
C ILE A 86 -4.84 -11.24 -4.04
N ALA A 87 -4.10 -12.03 -4.83
CA ALA A 87 -4.44 -13.40 -5.18
C ALA A 87 -4.09 -14.40 -4.06
N THR A 88 -2.97 -14.18 -3.38
CA THR A 88 -2.54 -15.01 -2.25
C THR A 88 -2.02 -14.12 -1.13
N LEU A 89 -2.42 -14.43 0.11
CA LEU A 89 -1.93 -13.80 1.32
C LEU A 89 -1.83 -14.85 2.42
N SER A 90 -0.62 -15.04 2.96
CA SER A 90 -0.33 -15.81 4.16
C SER A 90 0.34 -14.92 5.22
N SER A 91 0.84 -15.50 6.31
CA SER A 91 1.67 -14.77 7.27
C SER A 91 3.01 -14.30 6.69
N THR A 92 3.51 -14.94 5.64
CA THR A 92 4.88 -14.72 5.14
C THR A 92 4.97 -14.47 3.65
N LYS A 93 3.87 -14.59 2.90
CA LYS A 93 3.84 -14.45 1.44
C LYS A 93 2.64 -13.66 0.95
N LEU A 94 2.89 -12.80 -0.03
CA LEU A 94 1.87 -12.05 -0.75
C LEU A 94 2.11 -12.18 -2.26
N ALA A 95 1.07 -12.52 -3.00
CA ALA A 95 1.05 -12.46 -4.46
C ALA A 95 -0.11 -11.57 -4.91
N ALA A 96 0.18 -10.55 -5.71
CA ALA A 96 -0.82 -9.59 -6.14
C ALA A 96 -0.64 -9.15 -7.59
N LYS A 97 -1.75 -8.84 -8.23
CA LYS A 97 -1.80 -8.05 -9.46
C LYS A 97 -2.09 -6.60 -9.08
N ILE A 98 -1.25 -5.68 -9.54
CA ILE A 98 -1.44 -4.23 -9.35
C ILE A 98 -1.74 -3.59 -10.69
N ILE A 99 -2.67 -2.64 -10.68
CA ILE A 99 -3.07 -1.89 -11.87
C ILE A 99 -2.90 -0.41 -11.58
N GLY A 100 -2.22 0.27 -12.49
CA GLY A 100 -1.86 1.67 -12.37
C GLY A 100 -1.79 2.36 -13.71
N LYS A 101 -1.23 3.56 -13.69
CA LYS A 101 -0.99 4.40 -14.87
C LYS A 101 0.32 5.18 -14.67
N PRO A 102 0.89 5.75 -15.74
CA PRO A 102 2.00 6.70 -15.61
C PRO A 102 1.67 7.81 -14.63
N ARG A 103 2.64 8.13 -13.76
CA ARG A 103 2.54 9.18 -12.75
C ARG A 103 2.82 10.54 -13.40
N THR A 104 1.93 11.50 -13.19
CA THR A 104 2.09 12.88 -13.67
C THR A 104 2.58 13.82 -12.59
N LYS A 105 2.14 13.61 -11.34
CA LYS A 105 2.48 14.45 -10.20
C LYS A 105 2.59 13.62 -8.93
N MET A 106 3.37 14.12 -7.98
CA MET A 106 3.44 13.65 -6.61
C MET A 106 3.69 14.87 -5.73
N ASP A 107 2.84 15.08 -4.72
CA ASP A 107 2.91 16.25 -3.85
C ASP A 107 3.92 16.03 -2.71
N LYS A 108 4.07 14.80 -2.26
CA LYS A 108 4.93 14.40 -1.15
C LYS A 108 5.72 13.15 -1.49
N LEU A 109 7.01 13.12 -1.11
CA LEU A 109 7.85 11.94 -1.28
C LEU A 109 7.88 11.11 0.02
N ILE A 110 7.32 9.90 -0.04
CA ILE A 110 7.57 8.87 0.98
C ILE A 110 8.74 8.02 0.48
N LYS A 111 9.85 8.02 1.23
CA LYS A 111 11.08 7.30 0.85
C LYS A 111 11.02 5.81 1.18
N ALA A 112 10.43 5.48 2.33
CA ALA A 112 10.30 4.12 2.83
C ALA A 112 9.13 4.04 3.81
N VAL A 113 8.57 2.84 3.93
CA VAL A 113 7.70 2.44 5.04
C VAL A 113 8.55 1.67 6.04
N THR A 114 8.35 1.93 7.33
CA THR A 114 9.14 1.33 8.42
C THR A 114 8.25 0.62 9.44
N PHE A 115 8.86 -0.01 10.44
CA PHE A 115 8.18 -0.71 11.52
C PHE A 115 7.73 0.22 12.67
N HIS A 116 7.95 1.53 12.57
CA HIS A 116 7.67 2.45 13.66
C HIS A 116 6.16 2.48 13.99
N ASN A 117 5.80 2.13 15.23
CA ASN A 117 4.42 1.98 15.70
C ASN A 117 3.53 1.08 14.83
N LEU A 118 4.13 0.11 14.12
CA LEU A 118 3.40 -0.84 13.31
C LEU A 118 2.65 -1.84 14.19
N GLN A 119 1.33 -1.95 13.99
CA GLN A 119 0.48 -2.95 14.60
C GLN A 119 -0.53 -3.44 13.57
N ILE A 120 -0.82 -4.75 13.58
CA ILE A 120 -1.91 -5.34 12.81
C ILE A 120 -2.83 -6.04 13.81
N VAL A 121 -4.06 -5.55 13.94
CA VAL A 121 -4.98 -5.97 14.99
C VAL A 121 -6.29 -6.48 14.37
N GLN A 122 -6.73 -7.64 14.83
CA GLN A 122 -8.09 -8.11 14.55
C GLN A 122 -9.06 -7.48 15.56
N THR A 123 -10.06 -6.77 15.05
CA THR A 123 -11.11 -6.13 15.84
C THR A 123 -12.45 -6.85 15.64
N GLN A 124 -13.48 -6.44 16.38
CA GLN A 124 -14.85 -6.93 16.16
C GLN A 124 -15.40 -6.57 14.76
N ASN A 125 -14.84 -5.53 14.13
CA ASN A 125 -15.33 -4.99 12.85
C ASN A 125 -14.44 -5.37 11.66
N GLY A 126 -13.41 -6.19 11.86
CA GLY A 126 -12.46 -6.59 10.82
C GLY A 126 -11.01 -6.49 11.29
N TRP A 127 -10.19 -5.82 10.50
CA TRP A 127 -8.75 -5.68 10.70
C TRP A 127 -8.35 -4.21 10.55
N GLU A 128 -7.37 -3.79 11.35
CA GLU A 128 -6.71 -2.49 11.26
C GLU A 128 -5.20 -2.60 11.45
#